data_AF-A0A822CAE2-F1
#
_entry.id   AF-A0A822CAE2-F1
#
_cell.length_a   1.000
_cell.length_b   1.000
_cell.length_c   1.000
_cell.angle_alpha   90.00
_cell.angle_beta   90.00
_cell.angle_gamma   90.00
#
_symmetry.space_group_name_H-M   'P 1'
#
loop_
_entity.id
_entity.type
_entity.pdbx_description
1 polymer ?
#
loop_
_entity_poly.entity_id
_entity_poly.type
_entity_poly.pdbx_seq_one_letter_code
_entity_poly.pdbx_strand_id
1 'polypeptide(L)'
;MSALWPANLKFNRPNADKRDYYYYDAIQITVYTSGAYTFTSKSYFGAVGYLYESSFDPSNPSNNLIHFGDVVGINGEFEIDVSLSN
;
A
#
# COMPACT_ATOMS: atom_id res chain seq x y z
N MET A 1 -4.10 -20.20 -12.73
CA MET A 1 -5.19 -19.28 -12.36
C MET A 1 -4.78 -17.89 -12.83
N SER A 2 -5.47 -17.33 -13.81
CA SER A 2 -5.16 -16.03 -14.40
C SER A 2 -5.97 -14.93 -13.71
N ALA A 3 -5.31 -14.05 -12.95
CA ALA A 3 -5.96 -12.85 -12.44
C ALA A 3 -5.94 -11.78 -13.55
N LEU A 4 -7.12 -11.38 -14.02
CA LEU A 4 -7.33 -10.22 -14.89
C LEU A 4 -7.41 -8.97 -13.99
N TRP A 5 -6.28 -8.50 -13.47
CA TRP A 5 -6.19 -7.11 -13.01
C TRP A 5 -5.70 -6.24 -14.15
N PRO A 6 -6.25 -5.01 -14.31
CA PRO A 6 -5.80 -4.13 -15.37
C PRO A 6 -4.31 -3.84 -15.15
N ALA A 7 -3.48 -4.29 -16.08
CA ALA A 7 -2.07 -3.95 -16.10
C ALA A 7 -1.93 -2.41 -16.13
N ASN A 8 -1.02 -1.87 -15.32
CA ASN A 8 -0.65 -0.43 -15.26
C ASN A 8 -1.57 0.48 -14.45
N LEU A 9 -2.04 0.04 -13.28
CA LEU A 9 -2.66 0.94 -12.31
C LEU A 9 -1.64 1.98 -11.83
N LYS A 10 -2.04 3.27 -11.80
CA LYS A 10 -1.17 4.37 -11.37
C LYS A 10 -1.90 5.37 -10.48
N PHE A 11 -1.16 6.04 -9.60
CA PHE A 11 -1.67 7.12 -8.75
C PHE A 11 -0.61 8.21 -8.53
N ASN A 12 -1.04 9.38 -8.05
CA ASN A 12 -0.14 10.42 -7.58
C ASN A 12 0.10 10.23 -6.08
N ARG A 13 1.34 9.96 -5.66
CA ARG A 13 1.64 9.73 -4.25
C ARG A 13 1.37 11.01 -3.42
N PRO A 14 0.69 10.91 -2.25
CA PRO A 14 0.56 12.05 -1.34
C PRO A 14 1.94 12.62 -0.99
N ASN A 15 2.13 13.93 -1.17
CA ASN A 15 3.39 14.65 -0.96
C ASN A 15 4.54 14.34 -1.94
N ALA A 16 4.30 13.62 -3.04
CA ALA A 16 5.27 13.49 -4.12
C ALA A 16 5.20 14.66 -5.10
N ASP A 17 6.27 14.84 -5.88
CA ASP A 17 6.29 15.81 -6.98
C ASP A 17 5.17 15.48 -7.97
N LYS A 18 4.30 16.47 -8.26
CA LYS A 18 3.08 16.32 -9.09
C LYS A 18 3.33 15.88 -10.55
N ARG A 19 4.57 15.57 -10.92
CA ARG A 19 4.98 15.19 -12.27
C ARG A 19 5.12 13.66 -12.43
N ASP A 20 5.12 12.91 -11.33
CA ASP A 20 5.38 11.47 -11.37
C ASP A 20 4.13 10.66 -10.99
N TYR A 21 3.71 9.80 -11.90
CA TYR A 21 2.70 8.77 -11.63
C TYR A 21 3.39 7.50 -11.15
N TYR A 22 2.94 6.96 -10.03
CA TYR A 22 3.49 5.74 -9.43
C TYR A 22 2.61 4.55 -9.77
N TYR A 23 3.24 3.45 -10.20
CA TYR A 23 2.54 2.19 -10.39
C TYR A 23 2.24 1.55 -9.04
N TYR A 24 1.10 0.88 -8.94
CA TYR A 24 0.72 0.16 -7.72
C TYR A 24 0.02 -1.16 -8.04
N ASP A 25 0.15 -2.09 -7.09
CA ASP A 25 -0.70 -3.27 -6.96
C ASP A 25 -1.50 -3.15 -5.66
N ALA A 26 -2.79 -3.51 -5.69
CA ALA A 26 -3.69 -3.34 -4.55
C ALA A 26 -4.20 -4.69 -4.03
N ILE A 27 -3.65 -5.16 -2.92
CA ILE A 27 -4.04 -6.44 -2.31
C ILE A 27 -5.10 -6.19 -1.24
N GLN A 28 -6.27 -6.82 -1.36
CA GLN A 28 -7.31 -6.77 -0.34
C GLN A 28 -6.97 -7.68 0.84
N ILE A 29 -7.14 -7.16 2.06
CA ILE A 29 -6.95 -7.89 3.31
C ILE A 29 -8.25 -7.82 4.11
N THR A 30 -8.68 -8.96 4.67
CA THR A 30 -9.84 -9.02 5.58
C THR A 30 -9.35 -9.35 6.98
N VAL A 31 -9.64 -8.48 7.95
CA VAL A 31 -9.28 -8.66 9.36
C VAL A 31 -10.45 -9.28 10.11
N TYR A 32 -10.27 -10.49 10.63
CA TYR A 32 -11.32 -11.19 11.41
C TYR A 32 -11.15 -11.02 12.92
N THR A 33 -9.95 -10.65 13.36
CA THR A 33 -9.58 -10.53 14.78
C THR A 33 -8.93 -9.18 15.01
N SER A 34 -9.42 -8.43 15.99
CA SER A 34 -8.78 -7.17 16.39
C SER A 34 -7.41 -7.45 17.01
N GLY A 35 -6.38 -6.69 16.62
CA GLY A 35 -5.02 -6.88 17.11
C GLY A 35 -3.98 -6.03 16.41
N ALA A 36 -2.73 -6.16 16.86
CA ALA A 36 -1.57 -5.57 16.21
C ALA A 36 -1.08 -6.48 15.08
N TYR A 37 -0.79 -5.87 13.93
CA TYR A 37 -0.32 -6.52 12.71
C TYR A 37 0.92 -5.81 12.20
N THR A 38 1.85 -6.61 11.68
CA THR A 38 3.01 -6.14 10.93
C THR A 38 2.90 -6.68 9.51
N PHE A 39 2.82 -5.78 8.52
CA PHE A 39 2.88 -6.13 7.11
C PHE A 39 4.26 -5.80 6.56
N THR A 40 4.93 -6.80 6.00
CA THR A 40 6.22 -6.63 5.34
C THR A 40 6.14 -7.03 3.87
N SER A 41 6.95 -6.39 3.05
CA SER A 41 7.15 -6.83 1.66
C SER A 41 8.53 -7.43 1.46
N LYS A 42 8.66 -8.20 0.37
CA LYS A 42 9.94 -8.63 -0.16
C LYS A 42 10.06 -8.07 -1.56
N SER A 43 10.97 -7.11 -1.73
CA SER A 43 11.16 -6.37 -2.98
C SER A 43 12.63 -6.38 -3.38
N TYR A 44 12.88 -6.07 -4.66
CA TYR A 44 14.23 -5.82 -5.19
C TYR A 44 14.42 -4.32 -5.56
N PHE A 45 13.46 -3.47 -5.19
CA PHE A 45 13.45 -2.03 -5.41
C PHE A 45 12.74 -1.32 -4.25
N GLY A 46 12.99 -0.03 -4.06
CA GLY A 46 12.33 0.82 -3.06
C GLY A 46 10.82 0.86 -3.23
N ALA A 47 10.12 0.01 -2.49
CA ALA A 47 8.67 -0.08 -2.43
C ALA A 47 8.17 0.65 -1.18
N VAL A 48 7.03 1.32 -1.30
CA VAL A 48 6.33 1.97 -0.18
C VAL A 48 4.99 1.28 -0.01
N GLY A 49 4.66 0.93 1.23
CA GLY A 49 3.40 0.27 1.56
C GLY A 49 2.35 1.28 2.01
N TYR A 50 1.12 1.12 1.55
CA TYR A 50 -0.03 1.90 2.00
C TYR A 50 -1.15 0.97 2.41
N LEU A 51 -1.78 1.27 3.54
CA LEU A 51 -2.92 0.53 4.05
C LEU A 51 -4.15 1.45 4.09
N TYR A 52 -5.20 1.03 3.39
CA TYR A 52 -6.46 1.76 3.30
C TYR A 52 -7.60 0.98 3.94
N GLU A 53 -8.52 1.70 4.57
CA GLU A 53 -9.79 1.15 5.03
C GLU A 53 -10.73 0.96 3.85
N SER A 54 -11.31 -0.23 3.71
CA SER A 54 -12.28 -0.59 2.67
C SER A 54 -11.78 -0.54 1.22
N SER A 55 -11.40 0.64 0.71
CA SER A 55 -10.99 0.82 -0.70
C SER A 55 -9.99 1.96 -0.89
N PHE A 56 -9.10 1.78 -1.86
CA PHE A 56 -8.16 2.79 -2.34
C PHE A 56 -8.74 3.57 -3.52
N ASP A 57 -8.72 4.91 -3.44
CA ASP A 57 -9.06 5.82 -4.54
C ASP A 57 -7.80 6.51 -5.09
N PRO A 58 -7.32 6.14 -6.30
CA PRO A 58 -6.11 6.74 -6.88
C PRO A 58 -6.27 8.21 -7.26
N SER A 59 -7.51 8.72 -7.37
CA SER A 59 -7.78 10.15 -7.62
C SER A 59 -7.69 11.00 -6.34
N ASN A 60 -7.89 10.36 -5.17
CA ASN A 60 -7.72 10.97 -3.87
C ASN A 60 -7.02 10.01 -2.88
N PRO A 61 -5.70 9.82 -3.03
CA PRO A 61 -4.95 8.81 -2.27
C PRO A 61 -4.74 9.13 -0.79
N SER A 62 -5.25 10.25 -0.28
CA SER A 62 -5.33 10.50 1.16
C SER A 62 -6.64 9.99 1.77
N ASN A 63 -7.66 9.70 0.95
CA ASN A 63 -8.93 9.19 1.43
C ASN A 63 -8.77 7.76 1.95
N ASN A 64 -9.40 7.46 3.09
CA ASN A 64 -9.37 6.16 3.78
C ASN A 64 -7.96 5.63 4.15
N LEU A 65 -6.91 6.44 4.07
CA LEU A 65 -5.56 6.00 4.44
C LEU A 65 -5.51 5.77 5.96
N ILE A 66 -5.26 4.53 6.38
CA ILE A 66 -5.07 4.17 7.79
C ILE A 66 -3.63 4.46 8.19
N HIS A 67 -2.69 3.89 7.43
CA HIS A 67 -1.27 4.00 7.71
C HIS A 67 -0.44 3.72 6.45
N PHE A 68 0.83 4.08 6.50
CA PHE A 68 1.79 3.81 5.44
C PHE A 68 3.14 3.46 6.06
N GLY A 69 3.90 2.65 5.34
CA GLY A 69 5.24 2.21 5.71
C GLY A 69 6.22 2.67 4.65
N ASP A 70 7.25 3.39 5.08
CA ASP A 70 8.32 3.81 4.19
C ASP A 70 9.29 2.66 3.89
N VAL A 71 10.20 2.93 2.94
CA VAL A 71 11.23 1.99 2.52
C VAL A 71 12.17 1.66 3.69
N VAL A 72 12.29 0.38 4.00
CA VAL A 72 13.20 -0.21 4.99
C VAL A 72 14.12 -1.23 4.32
N GLY A 73 15.24 -1.55 4.99
CA GLY A 73 16.18 -2.56 4.50
C GLY A 73 17.03 -2.13 3.31
N ILE A 74 17.87 -3.05 2.83
CA ILE A 74 18.82 -2.80 1.74
C ILE A 74 18.21 -3.03 0.36
N ASN A 75 17.15 -3.85 0.23
CA ASN A 75 16.51 -4.13 -1.06
C ASN A 75 15.26 -3.28 -1.28
N GLY A 76 14.97 -2.38 -0.34
CA GLY A 76 13.88 -1.44 -0.45
C GLY A 76 12.51 -2.05 -0.12
N GLU A 77 12.48 -3.01 0.80
CA GLU A 77 11.26 -3.52 1.40
C GLU A 77 10.46 -2.42 2.11
N PHE A 78 9.20 -2.68 2.46
CA PHE A 78 8.44 -1.82 3.38
C PHE A 78 8.00 -2.61 4.60
N GLU A 79 7.76 -1.91 5.70
CA GLU A 79 7.17 -2.44 6.91
C GLU A 79 6.06 -1.50 7.40
N ILE A 80 4.89 -2.05 7.73
CA ILE A 80 3.74 -1.31 8.28
C ILE A 80 3.32 -1.99 9.59
N ASP A 81 3.54 -1.31 10.71
CA ASP A 81 3.04 -1.71 12.02
C ASP A 81 1.74 -0.98 12.35
N VAL A 82 0.65 -1.72 12.55
CA VAL A 82 -0.67 -1.12 12.73
C VAL A 82 -1.56 -1.97 13.64
N SER A 83 -2.39 -1.32 14.44
CA SER A 83 -3.47 -1.97 15.18
C SER A 83 -4.75 -1.90 14.36
N LEU A 84 -5.32 -3.05 14.02
CA LEU A 84 -6.57 -3.16 13.25
C LEU A 84 -7.68 -3.75 14.12
N SER A 85 -8.90 -3.24 13.94
CA SER A 85 -10.11 -3.80 14.54
C SER A 85 -10.93 -4.56 13.49
N ASN A 86 -11.69 -5.56 13.94
CA ASN A 86 -12.69 -6.23 13.11
C ASN A 86 -14.01 -5.46 13.01
#